data_AF-A0A7W1I150-F1
#
_entry.id   AF-A0A7W1I150-F1
#
_cell.length_a   1.000
_cell.length_b   1.000
_cell.length_c   1.000
_cell.angle_alpha   90.00
_cell.angle_beta   90.00
_cell.angle_gamma   90.00
#
_symmetry.space_group_name_H-M   'P 1'
#
loop_
_entity.id
_entity.type
_entity.pdbx_description
1 polymer ?
#
loop_
_entity_poly.entity_id
_entity_poly.type
_entity_poly.pdbx_seq_one_letter_code
_entity_poly.pdbx_strand_id
1 'polypeptide(L)'
;LCRGPGNLTRALGISLIQNLRDLVQSDLRIEGAGLPSRPIAASPRIGINLGVDRPWRFYAVGSAAVSGRAGGTAPPARPARARSPGGRRE
;
A
#
# COMPACT_ATOMS: atom_id res chain seq x y z
N LEU A 1 6.89 -14.42 -5.74
CA LEU A 1 7.01 -14.71 -4.29
C LEU A 1 5.95 -13.97 -3.49
N CYS A 2 5.96 -12.63 -3.45
CA CYS A 2 5.05 -11.85 -2.59
C CYS A 2 3.66 -11.52 -3.17
N ARG A 3 3.11 -12.37 -4.06
CA ARG A 3 1.80 -12.11 -4.68
C ARG A 3 0.68 -12.51 -3.71
N GLY A 4 0.28 -11.58 -2.86
CA GLY A 4 -0.81 -11.70 -1.89
C GLY A 4 -0.34 -11.55 -0.44
N PRO A 5 -1.24 -11.21 0.50
CA PRO A 5 -0.87 -10.84 1.87
C PRO A 5 -0.16 -11.98 2.62
N GLY A 6 -0.71 -13.21 2.58
CA GLY A 6 -0.07 -14.36 3.23
C GLY A 6 1.23 -14.81 2.55
N ASN A 7 1.38 -14.58 1.25
CA ASN A 7 2.62 -14.90 0.55
C ASN A 7 3.72 -13.89 0.86
N LEU A 8 3.36 -12.61 0.98
CA LEU A 8 4.26 -11.55 1.45
C LEU A 8 4.77 -11.85 2.85
N THR A 9 3.89 -12.16 3.81
CA THR A 9 4.30 -12.42 5.20
C THR A 9 5.22 -13.63 5.29
N ARG A 10 4.92 -14.73 4.59
CA ARG A 10 5.81 -15.89 4.53
C ARG A 10 7.17 -15.56 3.93
N ALA A 11 7.20 -14.86 2.79
CA ALA A 11 8.45 -14.54 2.11
C ALA A 11 9.37 -13.62 2.95
N LEU A 12 8.80 -12.82 3.84
CA LEU A 12 9.55 -11.90 4.72
C LEU A 12 9.73 -12.42 6.15
N GLY A 13 9.27 -13.65 6.47
CA GLY A 13 9.35 -14.19 7.83
C GLY A 13 8.49 -13.45 8.86
N ILE A 14 7.43 -12.76 8.42
CA ILE A 14 6.52 -12.04 9.30
C ILE A 14 5.52 -13.01 9.91
N SER A 15 5.44 -12.99 11.24
CA SER A 15 4.60 -13.82 12.09
C SER A 15 3.85 -12.97 13.12
N LEU A 16 3.17 -13.61 14.07
CA LEU A 16 2.49 -12.91 15.16
C LEU A 16 3.46 -12.21 16.14
N ILE A 17 4.74 -12.59 16.15
CA ILE A 17 5.78 -11.96 17.01
C ILE A 17 5.96 -10.48 16.66
N GLN A 18 5.71 -10.12 15.40
CA GLN A 18 5.82 -8.74 14.90
C GLN A 18 4.54 -7.92 15.15
N ASN A 19 3.47 -8.49 15.70
CA ASN A 19 2.25 -7.74 15.98
C ASN A 19 2.53 -6.59 16.96
N LEU A 20 1.92 -5.42 16.70
CA LEU A 20 2.11 -4.18 17.47
C LEU A 20 3.55 -3.64 17.52
N ARG A 21 4.48 -4.18 16.73
CA ARG A 21 5.83 -3.61 16.61
C ARG A 21 5.79 -2.28 15.88
N ASP A 22 6.69 -1.40 16.27
CA ASP A 22 6.85 -0.08 15.69
C ASP A 22 7.40 -0.17 14.25
N LEU A 23 6.71 0.44 13.28
CA LEU A 23 7.09 0.39 11.86
C LEU A 23 8.17 1.42 11.46
N VAL A 24 8.69 2.18 12.41
CA VAL A 24 9.74 3.19 12.23
C VAL A 24 11.04 2.73 12.89
N GLN A 25 10.98 2.15 14.09
CA GLN A 25 12.14 1.84 14.93
C GLN A 25 12.46 0.34 15.05
N SER A 26 11.54 -0.56 14.68
CA SER A 26 11.80 -2.01 14.77
C SER A 26 12.48 -2.57 13.51
N ASP A 27 12.84 -3.86 13.58
CA ASP A 27 13.42 -4.58 12.45
C ASP A 27 12.47 -4.66 11.24
N LEU A 28 11.15 -4.61 11.46
CA LEU A 28 10.15 -4.49 10.41
C LEU A 28 9.78 -3.02 10.21
N ARG A 29 10.29 -2.40 9.15
CA ARG A 29 10.14 -0.97 8.88
C ARG A 29 9.77 -0.67 7.43
N ILE A 30 9.25 0.54 7.18
CA ILE A 30 8.90 1.03 5.84
C ILE A 30 9.95 2.03 5.38
N GLU A 31 10.61 1.76 4.25
CA GLU A 31 11.63 2.63 3.67
C GLU A 31 11.22 3.16 2.30
N GLY A 32 11.58 4.41 2.03
CA GLY A 32 11.40 5.00 0.71
C GLY A 32 12.44 4.49 -0.28
N ALA A 33 12.04 3.63 -1.21
CA ALA A 33 12.94 3.07 -2.22
C ALA A 33 13.24 3.99 -3.43
N GLY A 34 12.84 5.27 -3.38
CA GLY A 34 13.05 6.22 -4.48
C GLY A 34 12.37 5.84 -5.81
N LEU A 35 11.34 4.98 -5.77
CA LEU A 35 10.70 4.46 -6.98
C LEU A 35 9.93 5.57 -7.72
N PRO A 36 9.91 5.54 -9.07
CA PRO A 36 9.13 6.49 -9.85
C PRO A 36 7.63 6.32 -9.57
N SER A 37 6.88 7.41 -9.70
CA SER A 37 5.42 7.38 -9.62
C SER A 37 4.86 6.43 -10.68
N ARG A 38 3.93 5.56 -10.27
CA ARG A 38 3.22 4.66 -11.18
C ARG A 38 1.74 5.02 -11.22
N PRO A 39 1.05 4.79 -12.34
CA PRO A 39 -0.40 4.85 -12.38
C PRO A 39 -0.97 3.88 -11.33
N ILE A 40 -1.86 4.39 -10.50
CA ILE A 40 -2.58 3.60 -9.50
C ILE A 40 -3.98 3.33 -10.04
N ALA A 41 -4.52 2.15 -9.75
CA ALA A 41 -5.93 1.83 -9.90
C ALA A 41 -6.54 1.50 -8.52
N ALA A 42 -7.83 1.71 -8.40
CA ALA A 42 -8.65 1.44 -7.23
C ALA A 42 -9.75 0.43 -7.59
N SER A 43 -9.97 -0.57 -6.75
CA SER A 43 -11.01 -1.60 -6.91
C SER A 43 -11.65 -1.95 -5.57
N PRO A 44 -12.75 -2.72 -5.58
CA PRO A 44 -13.20 -3.44 -4.40
C PRO A 44 -12.07 -4.22 -3.71
N ARG A 45 -12.17 -4.33 -2.38
CA ARG A 45 -11.28 -5.19 -1.58
C ARG A 45 -11.61 -6.67 -1.85
N ILE A 46 -10.63 -7.54 -1.64
CA ILE A 46 -10.74 -8.98 -1.87
C ILE A 46 -11.10 -9.69 -0.56
N GLY A 47 -11.98 -10.69 -0.61
CA GLY A 47 -12.26 -11.58 0.52
C GLY A 47 -13.08 -10.93 1.64
N ILE A 48 -13.89 -9.93 1.31
CA ILE A 48 -14.79 -9.24 2.24
C ILE A 48 -16.25 -9.38 1.76
N ASN A 49 -17.19 -9.39 2.71
CA ASN A 49 -18.62 -9.42 2.42
C ASN A 49 -19.31 -8.05 2.64
N LEU A 50 -18.64 -7.11 3.30
CA LEU A 50 -19.19 -5.80 3.66
C LEU A 50 -18.38 -4.65 3.05
N GLY A 51 -19.08 -3.68 2.46
CA GLY A 51 -18.46 -2.57 1.73
C GLY A 51 -17.76 -3.02 0.45
N VAL A 52 -18.34 -4.01 -0.23
CA VAL A 52 -17.82 -4.61 -1.47
C VAL A 52 -17.90 -3.68 -2.68
N ASP A 53 -18.76 -2.68 -2.61
CA ASP A 53 -18.93 -1.59 -3.58
C ASP A 53 -17.80 -0.55 -3.51
N ARG A 54 -17.11 -0.46 -2.36
CA ARG A 54 -16.15 0.60 -2.10
C ARG A 54 -14.78 0.30 -2.74
N PRO A 55 -14.21 1.25 -3.51
CA PRO A 55 -12.94 1.04 -4.20
C PRO A 55 -11.72 1.26 -3.27
N TRP A 56 -11.67 0.53 -2.15
CA TRP A 56 -10.66 0.70 -1.09
C TRP A 56 -9.44 -0.21 -1.23
N ARG A 57 -9.22 -0.80 -2.41
CA ARG A 57 -8.00 -1.52 -2.73
C ARG A 57 -7.25 -0.78 -3.82
N PHE A 58 -6.05 -0.33 -3.51
CA PHE A 58 -5.18 0.41 -4.42
C PHE A 58 -4.00 -0.45 -4.88
N TYR A 59 -3.62 -0.34 -6.14
CA TYR A 59 -2.49 -1.09 -6.69
C TYR A 59 -1.88 -0.40 -7.92
N ALA A 60 -0.61 -0.69 -8.19
CA ALA A 60 0.08 -0.20 -9.38
C ALA A 60 -0.41 -0.93 -10.64
N VAL A 61 -0.84 -0.17 -11.65
CA VAL A 61 -1.31 -0.71 -12.94
C VAL A 61 -0.18 -1.46 -13.64
N GLY A 62 -0.49 -2.63 -14.22
CA GLY A 62 0.46 -3.46 -14.97
C GLY A 62 1.48 -4.22 -14.12
N SER A 63 1.48 -4.09 -12.79
CA SER A 63 2.43 -4.81 -11.94
C SER A 63 2.06 -6.29 -11.79
N ALA A 64 2.98 -7.17 -12.19
CA ALA A 64 2.84 -8.63 -12.05
C ALA A 64 2.79 -9.08 -10.57
N ALA A 65 3.23 -8.24 -9.63
CA ALA A 65 3.19 -8.53 -8.20
C ALA A 65 1.79 -8.37 -7.58
N VAL A 66 0.82 -7.78 -8.29
CA VAL A 66 -0.55 -7.56 -7.79
C VAL A 66 -1.30 -8.89 -7.69
N SER A 67 -1.77 -9.23 -6.48
CA SER A 67 -2.62 -10.39 -6.23
C SER A 67 -4.08 -10.13 -6.56
N GLY A 68 -4.82 -11.18 -6.93
CA GLY A 68 -6.24 -11.10 -7.28
C GLY A 68 -6.50 -10.45 -8.64
N ARG A 69 -7.77 -10.30 -9.01
CA ARG A 69 -8.14 -9.66 -10.28
C ARG A 69 -7.84 -8.16 -10.23
N ALA A 70 -7.24 -7.64 -11.31
CA ALA A 70 -6.99 -6.24 -11.54
C ALA A 70 -8.07 -5.72 -12.51
N GLY A 71 -9.18 -5.21 -11.96
CA GLY A 71 -10.32 -4.67 -12.73
C GLY A 71 -10.80 -3.33 -12.17
N GLY A 72 -9.86 -2.53 -11.66
CA GLY A 72 -10.12 -1.26 -10.98
C GLY A 72 -10.06 -0.07 -11.92
N THR A 73 -10.70 1.01 -11.53
CA THR A 73 -10.66 2.31 -12.21
C THR A 73 -9.55 3.18 -11.62
N ALA A 74 -9.23 4.34 -12.21
CA ALA A 74 -8.29 5.27 -11.59
C ALA A 74 -8.81 5.72 -10.21
N PRO A 75 -7.96 5.81 -9.16
CA PRO A 75 -8.36 6.35 -7.87
C PRO A 75 -8.75 7.82 -8.03
N PRO A 76 -9.59 8.37 -7.13
CA PRO A 76 -9.85 9.80 -7.10
C PRO A 76 -8.54 10.57 -6.94
N ALA A 77 -8.39 11.66 -7.70
CA ALA A 77 -7.19 12.49 -7.65
C ALA A 77 -6.98 13.00 -6.21
N ARG A 78 -5.76 12.84 -5.71
CA ARG A 78 -5.40 13.41 -4.40
C ARG A 78 -5.29 14.93 -4.58
N PRO A 79 -5.95 15.77 -3.76
CA PRO A 79 -5.70 17.21 -3.82
C PRO A 79 -4.21 17.46 -3.58
N ALA A 80 -3.64 18.38 -4.35
CA ALA A 80 -2.25 18.78 -4.18
C ALA A 80 -2.06 19.24 -2.74
N ARG A 81 -1.18 18.55 -1.98
CA ARG A 81 -0.77 19.04 -0.67
C ARG A 81 -0.05 20.35 -0.92
N ALA A 82 -0.61 21.47 -0.45
CA ALA A 82 0.13 22.72 -0.35
C ALA A 82 1.42 22.42 0.42
N ARG A 83 2.57 22.73 -0.18
CA ARG A 83 3.83 22.75 0.56
C ARG A 83 3.64 23.74 1.70
N SER A 84 3.65 23.28 2.95
CA SER A 84 3.77 24.20 4.08
C SER A 84 5.03 25.05 3.86
N PRO A 85 4.97 26.38 3.93
CA PRO A 85 6.16 27.21 3.86
C PRO A 85 7.09 26.76 4.99
N GLY A 86 8.34 26.44 4.65
CA GLY A 86 9.33 26.01 5.62
C GLY A 86 9.46 27.05 6.72
N GLY A 87 9.05 26.69 7.94
CA GLY A 87 9.37 27.44 9.13
C GLY A 87 10.85 27.25 9.44
N ARG A 88 11.67 28.23 9.05
CA ARG A 88 12.93 28.50 9.73
C ARG A 88 12.62 29.02 11.14
N ARG A 89 13.45 28.60 12.10
CA ARG A 89 13.77 29.11 13.46
C ARG A 89 13.98 27.87 14.34
N GLU A 90 14.98 27.74 15.18
CA GLU A 90 16.20 28.47 15.53
C GLU A 90 17.05 27.43 16.28
#